data_AF-A0A959IU79-F1
#
_entry.id   AF-A0A959IU79-F1
#
_cell.length_a   1.000
_cell.length_b   1.000
_cell.length_c   1.000
_cell.angle_alpha   90.00
_cell.angle_beta   90.00
_cell.angle_gamma   90.00
#
_symmetry.space_group_name_H-M   'P 1'
#
loop_
_entity.id
_entity.type
_entity.pdbx_description
1 polymer ?
#
loop_
_entity_poly.entity_id
_entity_poly.type
_entity_poly.pdbx_seq_one_letter_code
_entity_poly.pdbx_strand_id
1 'polypeptide(L)' 'MNSLWFLQVDTTSIQYQVGYQIGSYLPVIIILILAILVMIRASRRSRKD' A
#
# COMPACT_ATOMS: atom_id res chain seq x y z
N MET A 1 5.18 -36.93 13.44
CA MET A 1 5.53 -36.33 12.13
C MET A 1 4.74 -35.03 12.03
N ASN A 2 5.38 -33.89 12.27
CA ASN A 2 4.70 -32.59 12.21
C ASN A 2 4.73 -32.13 10.76
N SER A 3 3.61 -32.28 10.06
CA SER A 3 3.40 -31.69 8.73
C SER A 3 3.36 -30.18 8.90
N LEU A 4 4.50 -29.52 8.68
CA LEU A 4 4.56 -28.08 8.46
C LEU A 4 3.72 -27.81 7.22
N TRP A 5 2.46 -27.42 7.45
CA TRP A 5 1.50 -27.09 6.41
C TRP A 5 2.05 -25.93 5.59
N PHE A 6 2.68 -26.24 4.46
CA PHE A 6 2.90 -25.29 3.39
C PHE A 6 1.52 -24.89 2.88
N LEU A 7 0.96 -23.82 3.45
CA LEU A 7 -0.22 -23.14 2.92
C LEU A 7 0.16 -22.53 1.58
N GLN A 8 0.11 -23.35 0.53
CA GLN A 8 0.33 -22.91 -0.84
C GLN A 8 -0.87 -22.05 -1.23
N VAL A 9 -0.68 -20.73 -1.13
CA VAL A 9 -1.68 -19.75 -1.57
C VAL A 9 -1.79 -19.86 -3.09
N ASP A 10 -3.00 -20.15 -3.59
CA ASP A 10 -3.26 -20.22 -5.02
C ASP A 10 -3.22 -18.81 -5.65
N THR A 11 -2.07 -18.49 -6.21
CA THR A 11 -1.80 -17.22 -6.89
C THR A 11 -2.37 -17.15 -8.31
N THR A 12 -2.87 -18.27 -8.84
CA THR A 12 -3.40 -18.35 -10.21
C THR A 12 -4.89 -18.03 -10.26
N SER A 13 -5.57 -18.10 -9.11
CA SER A 13 -6.98 -17.75 -9.01
C SER A 13 -7.26 -16.30 -9.44
N ILE A 14 -8.35 -16.09 -10.16
CA ILE A 14 -8.80 -14.75 -10.60
C ILE A 14 -8.95 -13.82 -9.40
N GLN A 15 -9.46 -14.33 -8.28
CA GLN A 15 -9.64 -13.56 -7.05
C GLN A 15 -8.30 -13.05 -6.49
N TYR A 16 -7.27 -13.90 -6.47
CA TYR A 16 -5.93 -13.48 -6.07
C TYR A 16 -5.37 -12.43 -7.01
N GLN A 17 -5.48 -12.62 -8.33
CA GLN A 17 -4.97 -11.67 -9.31
C GLN A 17 -5.63 -10.30 -9.19
N VAL A 18 -6.95 -10.25 -9.02
CA VAL A 18 -7.69 -9.00 -8.82
C VAL A 18 -7.29 -8.34 -7.50
N GLY A 19 -7.22 -9.11 -6.41
CA GLY A 19 -6.77 -8.60 -5.11
C GLY A 19 -5.34 -8.06 -5.15
N TYR A 20 -4.45 -8.76 -5.84
CA TYR A 20 -3.07 -8.34 -6.05
C TYR A 20 -2.99 -7.06 -6.88
N GLN A 21 -3.73 -6.98 -8.00
CA GLN A 21 -3.76 -5.78 -8.84
C GLN A 21 -4.23 -4.57 -8.04
N ILE A 22 -5.32 -4.68 -7.27
CA ILE A 22 -5.82 -3.58 -6.44
C ILE A 22 -4.82 -3.24 -5.32
N GLY A 23 -4.32 -4.25 -4.61
CA GLY A 23 -3.38 -4.08 -3.50
C GLY A 23 -2.04 -3.48 -3.93
N SER A 24 -1.61 -3.74 -5.16
CA SER A 24 -0.35 -3.22 -5.71
C SER A 24 -0.31 -1.70 -5.83
N TYR A 25 -1.46 -1.01 -5.81
CA TYR A 25 -1.54 0.46 -5.81
C TYR A 25 -1.33 1.08 -4.42
N LEU A 26 -1.40 0.31 -3.33
CA LEU A 26 -1.24 0.82 -1.96
C LEU A 26 0.06 1.61 -1.74
N PRO A 27 1.24 1.18 -2.22
CA PRO A 27 2.47 1.94 -2.06
C PRO A 27 2.39 3.35 -2.70
N VAL A 28 1.76 3.45 -3.87
CA VAL A 28 1.59 4.74 -4.57
C VAL A 28 0.67 5.66 -3.78
N ILE A 29 -0.44 5.12 -3.25
CA ILE A 29 -1.36 5.87 -2.39
C ILE A 29 -0.66 6.38 -1.13
N ILE A 30 0.18 5.55 -0.49
CA ILE A 30 0.96 5.94 0.69
C ILE A 30 1.90 7.11 0.37
N ILE A 31 2.64 7.03 -0.75
CA ILE A 31 3.54 8.11 -1.18
C ILE A 31 2.77 9.40 -1.44
N LEU A 32 1.62 9.32 -2.12
CA LEU A 32 0.75 10.48 -2.36
C LEU A 32 0.28 11.15 -1.06
N ILE A 33 -0.17 10.35 -0.08
CA ILE A 33 -0.59 10.87 1.22
C ILE A 33 0.57 11.58 1.92
N LEU A 34 1.76 10.97 1.93
CA LEU A 34 2.95 11.59 2.52
C LEU A 34 3.32 12.90 1.84
N ALA A 35 3.28 12.95 0.50
CA ALA A 35 3.53 14.17 -0.26
C ALA A 35 2.53 15.28 0.09
N ILE A 36 1.23 14.96 0.19
CA ILE A 36 0.19 15.91 0.60
C ILE A 36 0.44 16.43 2.01
N LEU A 37 0.78 15.54 2.97
CA LEU A 37 1.08 15.95 4.35
C LEU A 37 2.28 16.91 4.42
N VAL A 38 3.33 16.63 3.65
CA VAL A 38 4.51 17.52 3.54
C VAL A 38 4.12 18.86 2.94
N MET A 39 3.32 18.87 1.86
CA MET A 39 2.87 20.10 1.20
C MET A 39 2.01 20.96 2.14
N ILE A 40 1.09 20.35 2.89
CA ILE A 40 0.28 21.04 3.90
C ILE A 40 1.17 21.64 4.98
N ARG A 41 2.15 20.88 5.49
CA ARG A 41 3.09 21.37 6.51
C ARG A 41 3.92 22.55 5.99
N ALA A 42 4.44 22.47 4.77
CA ALA A 42 5.20 23.54 4.13
C ALA A 42 4.34 24.80 3.98
N SER A 43 3.11 24.65 3.51
CA SER A 43 2.16 25.75 3.31
C SER A 43 1.76 26.43 4.63
N ARG A 44 1.64 25.66 5.72
CA ARG A 44 1.38 26.21 7.06
C ARG A 44 2.59 26.94 7.64
N ARG A 45 3.80 26.45 7.38
CA ARG A 45 5.05 27.11 7.82
C ARG A 45 5.22 28.46 7.14
N SER A 46 4.99 28.52 5.83
CA SER A 46 5.09 29.75 5.04
C SER A 46 4.11 30.87 5.42
N ARG A 47 3.04 30.56 6.19
CA ARG A 47 2.07 31.56 6.68
C ARG A 47 2.41 32.09 8.07
N LYS A 48 3.38 31.48 8.75
CA LYS A 48 3.80 31.86 10.11
C LYS A 48 5.03 32.77 10.12
N ASP A 49 5.75 32.81 9.00
CA ASP A 49 6.76 33.83 8.69
C ASP A 49 6.06 35.01 7.99
#